data_AF-A0A7K3A6A6-F1
#
_entry.id   AF-A0A7K3A6A6-F1
#
_cell.length_a   1.000
_cell.length_b   1.000
_cell.length_c   1.000
_cell.angle_alpha   90.00
_cell.angle_beta   90.00
_cell.angle_gamma   90.00
#
_symmetry.space_group_name_H-M   'P 1'
#
loop_
_entity.id
_entity.type
_entity.pdbx_description
1 polymer ?
#
loop_
_entity_poly.entity_id
_entity_poly.type
_entity_poly.pdbx_seq_one_letter_code
_entity_poly.pdbx_strand_id
1 'polypeptide(L)'
;MTLTSDLESLLQPAPAAQTQPSENLRAPVPAPRGWEAGVRYEPGGTMVVTAPAAEKPANSENDWRARVEELGLVVPEGWQVRLVEARHDPAAWHRDAQGEDAVTRPVWRCRYVIEPAAPAWLSAGDVDALVRDAMRRRRKPRTTADTAERSLVVVYADAQAGKVGSGGGTPELVARVAERFDRLDDHIRDLKTIGQDPSAAYWLDAGDCVENYENTAQQAQTNDLSMTEMIRVHRRITFEGLDRLAGRFGRVVAATCGSNHGRVRRGREAVGPPSDDWGIEVMSQIADAYARNTDAYGHVSFVVPEKWRESVSLDISGTTVGLAHGHQYSRPEKAGDWWRSQSFGRQAVADASILVTGHFHHFRAMQLGNGRLHVQAPTLDNGSDWYTARSGEVSASGLLVFSIGPDGWDHLRLL
;
A
#
# COMPACT_ATOMS: atom_id res chain seq x y z
N MET A 1 25.24 41.68 0.30
CA MET A 1 24.51 40.41 0.43
C MET A 1 23.10 40.67 -0.06
N THR A 2 22.70 40.00 -1.13
CA THR A 2 21.39 40.18 -1.76
C THR A 2 20.43 39.15 -1.18
N LEU A 3 19.15 39.51 -1.02
CA LEU A 3 18.10 38.60 -0.53
C LEU A 3 18.13 37.18 -1.14
N THR A 4 18.61 37.05 -2.37
CA THR A 4 18.78 35.78 -3.08
C THR A 4 19.86 34.86 -2.48
N SER A 5 21.00 35.41 -2.01
CA SER A 5 22.07 34.61 -1.39
C SER A 5 21.68 34.08 -0.02
N ASP A 6 20.85 34.85 0.70
CA ASP A 6 20.43 34.51 2.06
C ASP A 6 19.31 33.46 2.03
N LEU A 7 18.49 33.44 0.98
CA LEU A 7 17.47 32.43 0.75
C LEU A 7 18.07 31.06 0.34
N GLU A 8 19.09 31.06 -0.53
CA GLU A 8 19.81 29.83 -0.89
C GLU A 8 20.53 29.22 0.32
N SER A 9 21.09 30.05 1.22
CA SER A 9 21.73 29.59 2.46
C SER A 9 20.75 29.00 3.49
N LEU A 10 19.49 29.43 3.49
CA LEU A 10 18.43 28.94 4.39
C LEU A 10 17.82 27.61 3.94
N LEU A 11 17.96 27.27 2.66
CA LEU A 11 17.40 26.06 2.05
C LEU A 11 18.41 24.89 2.00
N GLN A 12 19.67 25.12 2.34
CA GLN A 12 20.64 24.04 2.50
C GLN A 12 20.41 23.31 3.84
N PRO A 13 20.39 21.97 3.88
CA PRO A 13 20.11 21.20 5.11
C PRO A 13 21.17 21.40 6.20
N ALA A 14 22.37 21.90 5.86
CA ALA A 14 23.38 22.42 6.78
C ALA A 14 24.30 23.44 6.06
N PRO A 15 24.98 24.36 6.77
CA PRO A 15 25.98 25.27 6.18
C PRO A 15 27.13 24.51 5.52
N ALA A 16 27.71 25.04 4.43
CA ALA A 16 28.84 24.41 3.72
C ALA A 16 30.07 24.14 4.62
N ALA A 17 30.22 24.91 5.71
CA ALA A 17 31.26 24.69 6.73
C ALA A 17 31.00 23.44 7.63
N GLN A 18 29.79 22.88 7.61
CA GLN A 18 29.37 21.73 8.41
C GLN A 18 29.19 20.43 7.60
N THR A 19 29.32 20.51 6.27
CA THR A 19 29.31 19.34 5.38
C THR A 19 30.71 19.09 4.83
N GLN A 20 31.35 18.00 5.26
CA GLN A 20 32.51 17.43 4.56
C GLN A 20 32.09 16.17 3.81
N PRO A 21 32.66 15.89 2.61
CA PRO A 21 32.58 14.56 2.02
C PRO A 21 33.15 13.52 3.00
N SER A 22 32.52 12.36 3.12
CA SER A 22 32.85 11.35 4.14
C SER A 22 34.21 10.67 3.99
N GLU A 23 35.04 11.02 3.00
CA GLU A 23 36.24 10.25 2.69
C GLU A 23 37.42 11.16 2.33
N ASN A 24 38.23 11.49 3.35
CA ASN A 24 39.66 11.69 3.14
C ASN A 24 40.35 10.32 3.23
N LEU A 25 40.51 9.64 2.09
CA LEU A 25 41.28 8.40 2.04
C LEU A 25 42.78 8.71 2.16
N ARG A 26 43.36 8.45 3.34
CA ARG A 26 44.82 8.31 3.48
C ARG A 26 45.27 7.07 2.69
N ALA A 27 46.40 7.19 1.99
CA ALA A 27 47.04 6.03 1.36
C ALA A 27 47.33 4.95 2.43
N PRO A 28 46.88 3.70 2.23
CA PRO A 28 47.05 2.65 3.23
C PRO A 28 48.54 2.27 3.39
N VAL A 29 48.93 2.02 4.64
CA VAL A 29 50.24 1.45 4.99
C VAL A 29 50.29 -0.01 4.49
N PRO A 30 51.40 -0.51 3.90
CA PRO A 30 51.48 -1.88 3.42
C PRO A 30 51.19 -2.90 4.54
N ALA A 31 50.20 -3.77 4.34
CA ALA A 31 49.87 -4.85 5.26
C ALA A 31 49.54 -6.15 4.50
N PRO A 32 49.76 -7.33 5.12
CA PRO A 32 49.31 -8.60 4.56
C PRO A 32 47.79 -8.61 4.39
N ARG A 33 47.30 -9.31 3.36
CA ARG A 33 45.87 -9.41 3.03
C ARG A 33 45.06 -9.91 4.24
N GLY A 34 44.07 -9.14 4.68
CA GLY A 34 43.23 -9.44 5.85
C GLY A 34 43.75 -8.90 7.19
N TRP A 35 44.87 -8.17 7.20
CA TRP A 35 45.46 -7.48 8.36
C TRP A 35 45.70 -5.99 8.10
N GLU A 36 44.96 -5.42 7.17
CA GLU A 36 44.96 -3.99 6.90
C GLU A 36 44.51 -3.25 8.17
N ALA A 37 45.35 -2.31 8.65
CA ALA A 37 45.02 -1.53 9.83
C ALA A 37 43.78 -0.68 9.55
N GLY A 38 42.77 -0.77 10.42
CA GLY A 38 41.50 -0.11 10.19
C GLY A 38 40.41 -0.51 11.16
N VAL A 39 39.28 0.19 11.04
CA VAL A 39 38.08 -0.02 11.83
C VAL A 39 36.98 -0.52 10.92
N ARG A 40 36.36 -1.66 11.27
CA ARG A 40 35.18 -2.19 10.59
C ARG A 40 33.99 -2.13 11.52
N TYR A 41 32.88 -1.59 11.04
CA TYR A 41 31.61 -1.54 11.76
C TYR A 41 30.75 -2.72 11.35
N GLU A 42 30.18 -3.43 12.33
CA GLU A 42 29.23 -4.53 12.11
C GLU A 42 27.78 -4.07 12.33
N PRO A 43 26.79 -4.73 11.70
CA PRO A 43 25.36 -4.48 11.96
C PRO A 43 25.04 -4.80 13.43
N GLY A 44 24.97 -3.77 14.27
CA GLY A 44 24.88 -3.91 15.73
C GLY A 44 25.71 -2.88 16.51
N GLY A 45 26.53 -2.08 15.80
CA GLY A 45 27.35 -1.02 16.41
C GLY A 45 28.70 -1.52 16.94
N THR A 46 28.95 -2.83 16.89
CA THR A 46 30.24 -3.43 17.23
C THR A 46 31.33 -2.91 16.29
N MET A 47 32.44 -2.48 16.89
CA MET A 47 33.62 -2.01 16.15
C MET A 47 34.73 -3.04 16.25
N VAL A 48 35.16 -3.56 15.10
CA VAL A 48 36.33 -4.43 14.99
C VAL A 48 37.52 -3.57 14.61
N VAL A 49 38.50 -3.48 15.50
CA VAL A 49 39.70 -2.66 15.33
C VAL A 49 40.88 -3.59 15.04
N THR A 50 41.44 -3.48 13.84
CA THR A 50 42.71 -4.15 13.51
C THR A 50 43.85 -3.16 13.73
N ALA A 51 44.64 -3.39 14.78
CA ALA A 51 45.72 -2.49 15.17
C ALA A 51 46.94 -2.65 14.25
N PRO A 52 47.71 -1.56 14.00
CA PRO A 52 49.02 -1.66 13.35
C PRO A 52 49.97 -2.55 14.16
N ALA A 53 50.98 -3.10 13.48
CA ALA A 53 51.99 -3.97 14.07
C ALA A 53 52.68 -3.27 15.25
N ALA A 54 52.75 -3.95 16.39
CA ALA A 54 53.23 -3.37 17.65
C ALA A 54 54.01 -4.39 18.49
N GLU A 55 54.52 -3.96 19.64
CA GLU A 55 55.06 -4.85 20.67
C GLU A 55 53.96 -5.75 21.27
N LYS A 56 54.37 -6.71 22.09
CA LYS A 56 53.49 -7.74 22.67
C LYS A 56 52.26 -7.10 23.36
N PRO A 57 51.03 -7.55 23.07
CA PRO A 57 49.84 -7.02 23.71
C PRO A 57 49.87 -7.31 25.21
N ALA A 58 49.40 -6.35 26.01
CA ALA A 58 49.19 -6.52 27.43
C ALA A 58 48.06 -7.53 27.74
N ASN A 59 47.96 -7.98 29.00
CA ASN A 59 47.04 -9.05 29.42
C ASN A 59 45.80 -8.55 30.19
N SER A 60 45.52 -7.24 30.21
CA SER A 60 44.35 -6.70 30.91
C SER A 60 43.45 -5.87 30.00
N GLU A 61 42.16 -5.83 30.31
CA GLU A 61 41.17 -5.04 29.57
C GLU A 61 41.48 -3.54 29.57
N ASN A 62 41.92 -3.01 30.72
CA ASN A 62 42.28 -1.59 30.84
C ASN A 62 43.41 -1.23 29.87
N ASP A 63 44.38 -2.13 29.69
CA ASP A 63 45.47 -1.92 28.75
C ASP A 63 44.99 -2.02 27.29
N TRP A 64 44.02 -2.89 27.00
CA TRP A 64 43.42 -2.99 25.66
C TRP A 64 42.60 -1.75 25.30
N ARG A 65 41.86 -1.19 26.27
CA ARG A 65 41.15 0.07 26.11
C ARG A 65 42.12 1.22 25.83
N ALA A 66 43.16 1.36 26.68
CA ALA A 66 44.18 2.38 26.47
C ALA A 66 44.83 2.23 25.09
N ARG A 67 45.08 1.00 24.64
CA ARG A 67 45.66 0.75 23.31
C ARG A 67 44.72 1.15 22.16
N VAL A 68 43.42 0.94 22.28
CA VAL A 68 42.43 1.38 21.30
C VAL A 68 42.31 2.90 21.29
N GLU A 69 42.37 3.54 22.46
CA GLU A 69 42.34 5.00 22.61
C GLU A 69 43.60 5.68 22.05
N GLU A 70 44.78 5.07 22.20
CA GLU A 70 46.04 5.52 21.55
C GLU A 70 45.94 5.53 20.02
N LEU A 71 45.12 4.65 19.43
CA LEU A 71 44.84 4.63 17.99
C LEU A 71 43.88 5.76 17.57
N GLY A 72 43.46 6.62 18.50
CA GLY A 72 42.57 7.76 18.27
C GLY A 72 41.08 7.39 18.30
N LEU A 73 40.73 6.22 18.84
CA LEU A 73 39.35 5.74 18.90
C LEU A 73 38.76 6.00 20.29
N VAL A 74 37.59 6.63 20.35
CA VAL A 74 36.88 6.85 21.61
C VAL A 74 36.07 5.60 21.95
N VAL A 75 36.27 5.04 23.15
CA VAL A 75 35.41 3.97 23.67
C VAL A 75 34.30 4.58 24.50
N PRO A 76 33.01 4.48 24.10
CA PRO A 76 31.92 5.10 24.83
C PRO A 76 31.74 4.53 26.24
N GLU A 77 31.16 5.32 27.14
CA GLU A 77 30.76 4.85 28.47
C GLU A 77 29.77 3.67 28.36
N GLY A 78 29.98 2.62 29.16
CA GLY A 78 29.19 1.39 29.10
C GLY A 78 29.59 0.39 28.00
N TRP A 79 30.67 0.64 27.26
CA TRP A 79 31.25 -0.30 26.29
C TRP A 79 32.53 -0.91 26.83
N GLN A 80 32.79 -2.17 26.52
CA GLN A 80 33.99 -2.93 26.90
C GLN A 80 34.87 -3.22 25.68
N VAL A 81 36.18 -3.40 25.91
CA VAL A 81 37.15 -3.73 24.87
C VAL A 81 37.69 -5.12 25.11
N ARG A 82 37.63 -5.99 24.10
CA ARG A 82 38.13 -7.36 24.20
C ARG A 82 39.16 -7.64 23.12
N LEU A 83 40.33 -8.15 23.51
CA LEU A 83 41.29 -8.71 22.57
C LEU A 83 40.71 -10.02 22.00
N VAL A 84 40.43 -10.05 20.71
CA VAL A 84 39.83 -11.22 20.05
C VAL A 84 40.85 -12.08 19.33
N GLU A 85 41.96 -11.48 18.88
CA GLU A 85 43.01 -12.19 18.17
C GLU A 85 44.35 -11.48 18.37
N ALA A 86 45.40 -12.24 18.70
CA ALA A 86 46.77 -11.75 18.79
C ALA A 86 47.71 -12.72 18.08
N ARG A 87 48.35 -12.26 17.00
CA ARG A 87 49.26 -13.08 16.19
C ARG A 87 50.68 -12.55 16.29
N HIS A 88 51.60 -13.41 16.71
CA HIS A 88 53.03 -13.13 16.71
C HIS A 88 53.64 -13.47 15.35
N ASP A 89 54.35 -12.52 14.76
CA ASP A 89 55.15 -12.70 13.56
C ASP A 89 56.62 -12.43 13.90
N PRO A 90 57.45 -13.47 14.12
CA PRO A 90 58.83 -13.32 14.56
C PRO A 90 59.76 -12.78 13.45
N ALA A 91 59.32 -12.75 12.19
CA ALA A 91 60.15 -12.44 11.04
C ALA A 91 59.53 -11.38 10.12
N ALA A 92 58.77 -10.43 10.69
CA ALA A 92 58.13 -9.39 9.90
C ALA A 92 59.16 -8.47 9.25
N TRP A 93 58.97 -8.22 7.96
CA TRP A 93 59.78 -7.29 7.17
C TRP A 93 59.28 -5.86 7.37
N HIS A 94 60.12 -5.02 7.94
CA HIS A 94 59.83 -3.60 8.18
C HIS A 94 60.74 -2.71 7.36
N ARG A 95 60.17 -1.64 6.81
CA ARG A 95 60.90 -0.55 6.17
C ARG A 95 60.33 0.75 6.71
N ASP A 96 61.13 1.47 7.48
CA ASP A 96 60.69 2.64 8.25
C ASP A 96 60.45 3.85 7.32
N ALA A 97 61.22 3.99 6.23
CA ALA A 97 60.96 4.97 5.15
C ALA A 97 61.28 4.44 3.74
N GLN A 98 60.65 5.04 2.71
CA GLN A 98 60.86 4.66 1.32
C GLN A 98 62.29 5.01 0.88
N GLY A 99 63.11 3.99 0.63
CA GLY A 99 64.53 4.13 0.27
C GLY A 99 65.50 3.54 1.29
N GLU A 100 65.02 3.14 2.47
CA GLU A 100 65.83 2.50 3.52
C GLU A 100 65.86 0.96 3.39
N ASP A 101 66.91 0.36 3.95
CA ASP A 101 67.06 -1.09 4.04
C ASP A 101 65.95 -1.70 4.91
N ALA A 102 65.41 -2.83 4.45
CA ALA A 102 64.40 -3.54 5.22
C ALA A 102 65.06 -4.31 6.37
N VAL A 103 64.52 -4.17 7.58
CA VAL A 103 64.98 -4.87 8.77
C VAL A 103 63.92 -5.85 9.25
N THR A 104 64.35 -7.02 9.71
CA THR A 104 63.46 -8.03 10.28
C THR A 104 63.31 -7.79 11.77
N ARG A 105 62.09 -7.52 12.25
CA ARG A 105 61.79 -7.35 13.68
C ARG A 105 60.56 -8.19 14.05
N PRO A 106 60.53 -8.83 15.23
CA PRO A 106 59.34 -9.54 15.69
C PRO A 106 58.23 -8.53 16.00
N VAL A 107 57.01 -8.80 15.54
CA VAL A 107 55.84 -7.95 15.82
C VAL A 107 54.62 -8.76 16.22
N TRP A 108 53.72 -8.11 16.94
CA TRP A 108 52.40 -8.60 17.22
C TRP A 108 51.36 -7.82 16.42
N ARG A 109 50.39 -8.55 15.87
CA ARG A 109 49.20 -8.00 15.23
C ARG A 109 48.00 -8.37 16.07
N CYS A 110 47.26 -7.36 16.52
CA CYS A 110 46.14 -7.54 17.44
C CYS A 110 44.84 -7.07 16.80
N ARG A 111 43.76 -7.80 17.07
CA ARG A 111 42.41 -7.39 16.74
C ARG A 111 41.62 -7.24 18.03
N TYR A 112 41.00 -6.08 18.18
CA TYR A 112 40.15 -5.74 19.32
C TYR A 112 38.71 -5.63 18.86
N VAL A 113 37.79 -5.96 19.75
CA VAL A 113 36.36 -5.70 19.58
C VAL A 113 35.91 -4.74 20.67
N ILE A 114 35.23 -3.68 20.26
CA ILE A 114 34.53 -2.75 21.15
C ILE A 114 33.04 -3.11 21.07
N GLU A 115 32.47 -3.51 22.20
CA GLU A 115 31.07 -3.95 22.29
C GLU A 115 30.38 -3.41 23.55
N PRO A 116 29.05 -3.24 23.57
CA PRO A 116 28.34 -2.81 24.77
C PRO A 116 28.56 -3.83 25.90
N ALA A 117 28.94 -3.37 27.09
CA ALA A 117 29.11 -4.24 28.27
C ALA A 117 27.78 -4.88 28.71
N ALA A 118 26.67 -4.21 28.41
CA ALA A 118 25.32 -4.77 28.34
C ALA A 118 24.60 -4.07 27.17
N PRO A 119 23.73 -4.76 26.41
CA PRO A 119 22.90 -4.06 25.43
C PRO A 119 22.02 -3.06 26.17
N ALA A 120 22.10 -1.78 25.82
CA ALA A 120 21.44 -0.68 26.54
C ALA A 120 19.90 -0.81 26.67
N TRP A 121 19.30 -1.81 26.02
CA TRP A 121 17.87 -2.12 26.00
C TRP A 121 17.48 -3.36 26.81
N LEU A 122 18.42 -4.01 27.51
CA LEU A 122 18.24 -5.35 28.10
C LEU A 122 18.16 -5.41 29.64
N SER A 123 18.00 -4.27 30.32
CA SER A 123 17.49 -4.35 31.69
C SER A 123 15.99 -4.66 31.63
N ALA A 124 15.55 -5.78 32.20
CA ALA A 124 14.15 -6.19 32.21
C ALA A 124 13.24 -5.10 32.82
N GLY A 125 13.78 -4.30 33.75
CA GLY A 125 13.12 -3.14 34.32
C GLY A 125 12.81 -2.04 33.30
N ASP A 126 13.68 -1.84 32.31
CA ASP A 126 13.52 -0.80 31.28
C ASP A 126 12.54 -1.19 30.19
N VAL A 127 12.49 -2.47 29.79
CA VAL A 127 11.48 -2.96 28.86
C VAL A 127 10.09 -2.93 29.51
N ASP A 128 9.97 -3.40 30.75
CA ASP A 128 8.70 -3.34 31.49
C ASP A 128 8.28 -1.91 31.80
N ALA A 129 9.23 -1.00 32.03
CA ALA A 129 8.95 0.43 32.19
C ALA A 129 8.51 1.05 30.86
N LEU A 130 9.19 0.74 29.75
CA LEU A 130 8.87 1.26 28.42
C LEU A 130 7.53 0.72 27.91
N VAL A 131 7.23 -0.56 28.14
CA VAL A 131 5.93 -1.16 27.87
C VAL A 131 4.87 -0.53 28.77
N ARG A 132 5.12 -0.38 30.09
CA ARG A 132 4.18 0.32 30.97
C ARG A 132 3.96 1.75 30.54
N ASP A 133 4.98 2.48 30.11
CA ASP A 133 4.87 3.88 29.70
C ASP A 133 4.15 4.01 28.35
N ALA A 134 4.46 3.15 27.38
CA ALA A 134 3.73 3.05 26.11
C ALA A 134 2.26 2.67 26.30
N MET A 135 1.95 1.75 27.23
CA MET A 135 0.58 1.34 27.56
C MET A 135 -0.13 2.35 28.49
N ARG A 136 0.62 3.13 29.29
CA ARG A 136 0.12 4.24 30.13
C ARG A 136 -0.08 5.52 29.36
N ARG A 137 0.54 5.70 28.18
CA ARG A 137 0.15 6.71 27.21
C ARG A 137 -1.32 6.45 26.89
N ARG A 138 -2.18 7.09 27.69
CA ARG A 138 -3.62 7.02 27.58
C ARG A 138 -3.93 7.24 26.11
N ARG A 139 -4.75 6.36 25.56
CA ARG A 139 -5.50 6.60 24.33
C ARG A 139 -5.89 8.07 24.38
N LYS A 140 -5.30 8.91 23.52
CA LYS A 140 -5.64 10.34 23.51
C LYS A 140 -7.17 10.38 23.52
N PRO A 141 -7.80 11.14 24.44
CA PRO A 141 -9.25 11.30 24.40
C PRO A 141 -9.59 11.56 22.95
N ARG A 142 -10.47 10.74 22.36
CA ARG A 142 -10.87 10.90 20.97
C ARG A 142 -11.28 12.36 20.87
N THR A 143 -10.45 13.19 20.23
CA THR A 143 -10.75 14.61 20.08
C THR A 143 -12.15 14.60 19.50
N THR A 144 -13.10 15.25 20.18
CA THR A 144 -14.45 15.42 19.62
C THR A 144 -14.21 15.91 18.20
N ALA A 145 -14.54 15.05 17.22
CA ALA A 145 -14.15 15.29 15.85
C ALA A 145 -14.69 16.66 15.48
N ASP A 146 -13.80 17.61 15.26
CA ASP A 146 -14.14 18.84 14.59
C ASP A 146 -14.60 18.41 13.20
N THR A 147 -15.92 18.22 13.02
CA THR A 147 -16.59 18.24 11.71
C THR A 147 -15.98 17.36 10.59
N ALA A 148 -15.16 16.35 10.93
CA ALA A 148 -14.42 15.60 9.92
C ALA A 148 -15.38 14.65 9.19
N GLU A 149 -15.57 14.89 7.90
CA GLU A 149 -16.48 14.16 7.02
C GLU A 149 -16.17 12.66 7.07
N ARG A 150 -17.17 11.85 7.45
CA ARG A 150 -17.11 10.38 7.35
C ARG A 150 -17.97 9.96 6.16
N SER A 151 -17.42 9.13 5.30
CA SER A 151 -18.09 8.68 4.08
C SER A 151 -18.29 7.18 4.09
N LEU A 152 -19.49 6.73 3.72
CA LEU A 152 -19.77 5.34 3.39
C LEU A 152 -19.35 5.09 1.94
N VAL A 153 -18.61 4.01 1.71
CA VAL A 153 -18.27 3.52 0.37
C VAL A 153 -19.02 2.21 0.14
N VAL A 154 -19.81 2.16 -0.92
CA VAL A 154 -20.54 0.98 -1.39
C VAL A 154 -19.92 0.57 -2.72
N VAL A 155 -19.37 -0.65 -2.79
CA VAL A 155 -18.74 -1.17 -4.01
C VAL A 155 -19.67 -2.18 -4.65
N TYR A 156 -20.28 -1.78 -5.76
CA TYR A 156 -21.14 -2.62 -6.60
C TYR A 156 -20.29 -3.22 -7.71
N ALA A 157 -20.11 -4.54 -7.74
CA ALA A 157 -19.17 -5.19 -8.65
C ALA A 157 -19.76 -6.45 -9.27
N ASP A 158 -19.49 -6.66 -10.56
CA ASP A 158 -19.71 -7.93 -11.26
C ASP A 158 -21.15 -8.45 -11.09
N ALA A 159 -22.15 -7.59 -11.30
CA ALA A 159 -23.55 -8.03 -11.26
C ALA A 159 -23.90 -8.96 -12.43
N GLN A 160 -23.20 -8.78 -13.56
CA GLN A 160 -23.31 -9.60 -14.77
C GLN A 160 -24.77 -9.91 -15.13
N ALA A 161 -25.60 -8.86 -15.22
CA ALA A 161 -27.02 -9.03 -15.53
C ALA A 161 -27.22 -9.86 -16.80
N GLY A 162 -28.16 -10.80 -16.74
CA GLY A 162 -28.44 -11.76 -17.80
C GLY A 162 -27.72 -13.10 -17.67
N LYS A 163 -26.72 -13.24 -16.79
CA LYS A 163 -25.98 -14.50 -16.60
C LYS A 163 -26.86 -15.59 -16.00
N VAL A 164 -26.74 -16.80 -16.53
CA VAL A 164 -27.38 -18.03 -16.05
C VAL A 164 -26.33 -19.07 -15.70
N GLY A 165 -26.53 -19.74 -14.57
CA GLY A 165 -25.67 -20.80 -14.06
C GLY A 165 -26.34 -21.53 -12.90
N SER A 166 -25.58 -22.37 -12.20
CA SER A 166 -26.08 -23.17 -11.09
C SER A 166 -26.67 -22.34 -9.94
N GLY A 167 -26.21 -21.10 -9.76
CA GLY A 167 -26.73 -20.15 -8.77
C GLY A 167 -27.94 -19.32 -9.22
N GLY A 168 -28.58 -19.67 -10.35
CA GLY A 168 -29.80 -19.03 -10.86
C GLY A 168 -29.59 -18.13 -12.08
N GLY A 169 -30.62 -17.41 -12.49
CA GLY A 169 -30.61 -16.40 -13.54
C GLY A 169 -30.94 -15.01 -13.02
N THR A 170 -31.57 -14.20 -13.86
CA THR A 170 -31.96 -12.82 -13.55
C THR A 170 -32.86 -12.69 -12.30
N PRO A 171 -33.87 -13.54 -12.05
CA PRO A 171 -34.69 -13.46 -10.83
C PRO A 171 -33.86 -13.62 -9.55
N GLU A 172 -32.93 -14.57 -9.52
CA GLU A 172 -32.05 -14.82 -8.38
C GLU A 172 -31.04 -13.68 -8.18
N LEU A 173 -30.52 -13.09 -9.26
CA LEU A 173 -29.70 -11.88 -9.19
C LEU A 173 -30.48 -10.74 -8.50
N VAL A 174 -31.69 -10.44 -8.97
CA VAL A 174 -32.53 -9.36 -8.41
C VAL A 174 -32.82 -9.62 -6.94
N ALA A 175 -33.24 -10.83 -6.57
CA ALA A 175 -33.55 -11.19 -5.19
C ALA A 175 -32.33 -11.06 -4.28
N ARG A 176 -31.15 -11.51 -4.75
CA ARG A 176 -29.89 -11.40 -4.02
C ARG A 176 -29.52 -9.94 -3.81
N VAL A 177 -29.51 -9.11 -4.85
CA VAL A 177 -29.15 -7.70 -4.72
C VAL A 177 -30.12 -6.94 -3.82
N ALA A 178 -31.42 -7.24 -3.89
CA ALA A 178 -32.41 -6.66 -2.99
C ALA A 178 -32.10 -6.99 -1.51
N GLU A 179 -31.78 -8.25 -1.20
CA GLU A 179 -31.36 -8.64 0.15
C GLU A 179 -30.06 -7.95 0.59
N ARG A 180 -29.11 -7.72 -0.33
CA ARG A 180 -27.90 -6.92 -0.04
C ARG A 180 -28.21 -5.46 0.26
N PHE A 181 -29.18 -4.86 -0.43
CA PHE A 181 -29.61 -3.49 -0.15
C PHE A 181 -30.33 -3.38 1.20
N ASP A 182 -31.11 -4.39 1.59
CA ASP A 182 -31.71 -4.40 2.93
C ASP A 182 -30.63 -4.50 4.02
N ARG A 183 -29.60 -5.33 3.80
CA ARG A 183 -28.43 -5.40 4.70
C ARG A 183 -27.57 -4.14 4.70
N LEU A 184 -27.55 -3.39 3.60
CA LEU A 184 -26.90 -2.08 3.53
C LEU A 184 -27.64 -1.09 4.43
N ASP A 185 -28.97 -1.11 4.39
CA ASP A 185 -29.80 -0.26 5.25
C ASP A 185 -29.60 -0.62 6.74
N ASP A 186 -29.50 -1.90 7.06
CA ASP A 186 -29.11 -2.37 8.40
C ASP A 186 -27.73 -1.85 8.81
N HIS A 187 -26.73 -1.98 7.93
CA HIS A 187 -25.38 -1.54 8.23
C HIS A 187 -25.28 -0.03 8.48
N ILE A 188 -26.01 0.79 7.71
CA ILE A 188 -26.10 2.24 7.93
C ILE A 188 -26.70 2.54 9.32
N ARG A 189 -27.75 1.81 9.72
CA ARG A 189 -28.35 1.95 11.06
C ARG A 189 -27.39 1.52 12.17
N ASP A 190 -26.61 0.47 11.96
CA ASP A 190 -25.60 0.00 12.90
C ASP A 190 -24.52 1.08 13.13
N LEU A 191 -23.99 1.67 12.05
CA LEU A 191 -23.00 2.76 12.10
C LEU A 191 -23.52 3.97 12.88
N LYS A 192 -24.76 4.35 12.63
CA LYS A 192 -25.43 5.42 13.39
C LYS A 192 -25.56 5.10 14.87
N THR A 193 -25.94 3.86 15.19
CA THR A 193 -26.14 3.39 16.58
C THR A 193 -24.85 3.46 17.39
N ILE A 194 -23.69 3.18 16.78
CA ILE A 194 -22.38 3.26 17.45
C ILE A 194 -21.76 4.67 17.41
N GLY A 195 -22.50 5.70 16.97
CA GLY A 195 -22.03 7.08 16.91
C GLY A 195 -20.97 7.32 15.83
N GLN A 196 -21.05 6.57 14.73
CA GLN A 196 -20.15 6.64 13.58
C GLN A 196 -20.93 6.83 12.27
N ASP A 197 -21.99 7.63 12.34
CA ASP A 197 -22.87 7.95 11.22
C ASP A 197 -22.07 8.63 10.08
N PRO A 198 -22.10 8.11 8.84
CA PRO A 198 -21.51 8.77 7.70
C PRO A 198 -22.34 9.98 7.24
N SER A 199 -21.67 11.07 6.86
CA SER A 199 -22.31 12.28 6.32
C SER A 199 -22.48 12.27 4.80
N ALA A 200 -21.75 11.40 4.09
CA ALA A 200 -21.82 11.23 2.64
C ALA A 200 -21.77 9.75 2.25
N ALA A 201 -22.27 9.42 1.06
CA ALA A 201 -22.18 8.08 0.48
C ALA A 201 -21.56 8.10 -0.91
N TYR A 202 -20.73 7.10 -1.19
CA TYR A 202 -20.05 6.90 -2.45
C TYR A 202 -20.44 5.55 -3.02
N TRP A 203 -21.09 5.55 -4.18
CA TRP A 203 -21.39 4.35 -4.94
C TRP A 203 -20.28 4.13 -5.97
N LEU A 204 -19.48 3.10 -5.79
CA LEU A 204 -18.42 2.71 -6.71
C LEU A 204 -18.86 1.48 -7.49
N ASP A 205 -19.29 1.69 -8.73
CA ASP A 205 -19.55 0.62 -9.68
C ASP A 205 -18.21 0.14 -10.27
N ALA A 206 -17.72 -0.99 -9.78
CA ALA A 206 -16.45 -1.57 -10.19
C ALA A 206 -16.54 -2.34 -11.51
N GLY A 207 -17.63 -2.21 -12.29
CA GLY A 207 -17.76 -2.74 -13.64
C GLY A 207 -18.41 -4.12 -13.72
N ASP A 208 -18.45 -4.65 -14.95
CA ASP A 208 -19.13 -5.90 -15.32
C ASP A 208 -20.63 -5.87 -14.98
N CYS A 209 -21.28 -4.81 -15.47
CA CYS A 209 -22.71 -4.56 -15.31
C CYS A 209 -23.60 -5.65 -15.93
N VAL A 210 -23.20 -6.18 -17.08
CA VAL A 210 -23.96 -7.14 -17.90
C VAL A 210 -23.07 -8.34 -18.22
N GLU A 211 -23.65 -9.51 -18.48
CA GLU A 211 -22.86 -10.69 -18.85
C GLU A 211 -22.28 -10.57 -20.26
N ASN A 212 -22.96 -9.82 -21.14
CA ASN A 212 -22.63 -9.68 -22.57
C ASN A 212 -22.69 -11.05 -23.30
N TYR A 213 -22.52 -11.05 -24.62
CA TYR A 213 -22.49 -12.28 -25.44
C TYR A 213 -21.13 -12.57 -26.04
N GLU A 214 -20.32 -11.53 -26.19
CA GLU A 214 -19.14 -11.60 -27.04
C GLU A 214 -17.83 -11.49 -26.26
N ASN A 215 -17.86 -11.50 -24.92
CA ASN A 215 -16.65 -11.53 -24.12
C ASN A 215 -16.02 -12.94 -24.12
N THR A 216 -16.82 -14.00 -23.99
CA THR A 216 -16.39 -15.40 -24.20
C THR A 216 -17.43 -16.18 -25.02
N ALA A 217 -17.00 -17.20 -25.78
CA ALA A 217 -17.91 -17.93 -26.68
C ALA A 217 -19.07 -18.66 -25.98
N GLN A 218 -18.90 -19.07 -24.72
CA GLN A 218 -19.93 -19.81 -24.00
C GLN A 218 -21.13 -18.93 -23.64
N GLN A 219 -20.91 -17.60 -23.52
CA GLN A 219 -21.94 -16.63 -23.13
C GLN A 219 -23.12 -16.56 -24.08
N ALA A 220 -22.93 -16.91 -25.36
CA ALA A 220 -24.01 -16.95 -26.35
C ALA A 220 -25.14 -17.92 -25.96
N GLN A 221 -24.92 -18.83 -25.02
CA GLN A 221 -25.88 -19.86 -24.60
C GLN A 221 -26.16 -19.88 -23.09
N THR A 222 -25.54 -19.00 -22.30
CA THR A 222 -25.68 -18.96 -20.83
C THR A 222 -26.39 -17.70 -20.36
N ASN A 223 -27.18 -17.05 -21.23
CA ASN A 223 -27.90 -15.83 -20.91
C ASN A 223 -29.42 -16.03 -20.99
N ASP A 224 -30.17 -15.47 -20.03
CA ASP A 224 -31.65 -15.46 -20.04
C ASP A 224 -32.25 -14.15 -20.59
N LEU A 225 -31.42 -13.14 -20.83
CA LEU A 225 -31.83 -11.82 -21.33
C LEU A 225 -31.17 -11.47 -22.68
N SER A 226 -31.85 -10.64 -23.48
CA SER A 226 -31.27 -9.86 -24.59
C SER A 226 -30.33 -8.74 -24.08
N MET A 227 -29.40 -8.21 -24.89
CA MET A 227 -28.47 -7.14 -24.45
C MET A 227 -29.23 -5.95 -23.86
N THR A 228 -30.29 -5.51 -24.57
CA THR A 228 -31.09 -4.36 -24.15
C THR A 228 -31.85 -4.63 -22.84
N GLU A 229 -32.18 -5.89 -22.57
CA GLU A 229 -32.79 -6.30 -21.30
C GLU A 229 -31.76 -6.34 -20.18
N MET A 230 -30.54 -6.84 -20.40
CA MET A 230 -29.46 -6.78 -19.41
C MET A 230 -29.19 -5.34 -18.99
N ILE A 231 -29.03 -4.43 -19.96
CA ILE A 231 -28.83 -3.00 -19.72
C ILE A 231 -29.98 -2.42 -18.91
N ARG A 232 -31.23 -2.76 -19.27
CA ARG A 232 -32.44 -2.27 -18.58
C ARG A 232 -32.53 -2.78 -17.14
N VAL A 233 -32.20 -4.05 -16.90
CA VAL A 233 -32.20 -4.65 -15.56
C VAL A 233 -31.13 -4.01 -14.70
N HIS A 234 -29.89 -3.96 -15.19
CA HIS A 234 -28.78 -3.35 -14.45
C HIS A 234 -29.07 -1.87 -14.13
N ARG A 235 -29.53 -1.08 -15.11
CA ARG A 235 -29.94 0.32 -14.87
C ARG A 235 -30.97 0.46 -13.76
N ARG A 236 -31.98 -0.41 -13.73
CA ARG A 236 -33.05 -0.35 -12.70
C ARG A 236 -32.52 -0.72 -11.32
N ILE A 237 -31.65 -1.72 -11.22
CA ILE A 237 -31.02 -2.12 -9.95
C ILE A 237 -30.10 -1.01 -9.44
N THR A 238 -29.25 -0.45 -10.29
CA THR A 238 -28.34 0.66 -9.93
C THR A 238 -29.11 1.90 -9.54
N PHE A 239 -30.20 2.23 -10.24
CA PHE A 239 -31.10 3.33 -9.88
C PHE A 239 -31.71 3.12 -8.48
N GLU A 240 -32.26 1.93 -8.18
CA GLU A 240 -32.82 1.61 -6.86
C GLU A 240 -31.78 1.78 -5.74
N GLY A 241 -30.57 1.26 -5.94
CA GLY A 241 -29.48 1.40 -4.96
C GLY A 241 -29.08 2.86 -4.74
N LEU A 242 -28.98 3.66 -5.81
CA LEU A 242 -28.66 5.08 -5.72
C LEU A 242 -29.80 5.90 -5.10
N ASP A 243 -31.06 5.59 -5.39
CA ASP A 243 -32.23 6.27 -4.81
C ASP A 243 -32.30 6.04 -3.29
N ARG A 244 -32.03 4.80 -2.86
CA ARG A 244 -31.88 4.45 -1.44
C ARG A 244 -30.80 5.25 -0.71
N LEU A 245 -29.68 5.55 -1.37
CA LEU A 245 -28.62 6.39 -0.80
C LEU A 245 -29.01 7.87 -0.86
N ALA A 246 -29.56 8.35 -1.97
CA ALA A 246 -29.99 9.73 -2.15
C ALA A 246 -31.03 10.15 -1.12
N GLY A 247 -31.95 9.26 -0.74
CA GLY A 247 -32.94 9.49 0.31
C GLY A 247 -32.38 9.52 1.74
N ARG A 248 -31.10 9.16 1.95
CA ARG A 248 -30.49 9.05 3.29
C ARG A 248 -29.34 10.01 3.54
N PHE A 249 -28.60 10.37 2.50
CA PHE A 249 -27.40 11.18 2.61
C PHE A 249 -27.58 12.54 1.94
N GLY A 250 -27.06 13.59 2.58
CA GLY A 250 -27.05 14.95 2.03
C GLY A 250 -26.01 15.18 0.93
N ARG A 251 -25.19 14.16 0.63
CA ARG A 251 -24.23 14.13 -0.46
C ARG A 251 -24.05 12.69 -0.93
N VAL A 252 -24.26 12.45 -2.22
CA VAL A 252 -23.99 11.15 -2.86
C VAL A 252 -23.11 11.35 -4.08
N VAL A 253 -22.10 10.49 -4.23
CA VAL A 253 -21.25 10.48 -5.43
C VAL A 253 -21.28 9.08 -6.02
N ALA A 254 -21.69 8.95 -7.28
CA ALA A 254 -21.66 7.70 -8.02
C ALA A 254 -20.48 7.72 -8.99
N ALA A 255 -19.66 6.69 -8.99
CA ALA A 255 -18.55 6.54 -9.90
C ALA A 255 -18.57 5.17 -10.56
N THR A 256 -18.08 5.08 -11.79
CA THR A 256 -17.95 3.82 -12.52
C THR A 256 -16.62 3.76 -13.27
N CYS A 257 -16.20 2.57 -13.67
CA CYS A 257 -15.02 2.31 -14.47
C CYS A 257 -15.33 1.36 -15.63
N GLY A 258 -14.48 1.35 -16.66
CA GLY A 258 -14.60 0.41 -17.78
C GLY A 258 -14.26 -1.02 -17.37
N SER A 259 -14.93 -1.99 -17.99
CA SER A 259 -14.83 -3.41 -17.66
C SER A 259 -14.78 -4.31 -18.89
N ASN A 260 -14.43 -5.60 -18.74
CA ASN A 260 -14.30 -6.47 -19.89
C ASN A 260 -15.63 -7.00 -20.42
N HIS A 261 -16.62 -7.27 -19.55
CA HIS A 261 -17.97 -7.61 -19.99
C HIS A 261 -18.78 -6.37 -20.40
N GLY A 262 -18.51 -5.20 -19.79
CA GLY A 262 -19.14 -3.93 -20.15
C GLY A 262 -18.70 -3.39 -21.51
N ARG A 263 -17.47 -3.70 -21.94
CA ARG A 263 -16.89 -3.24 -23.21
C ARG A 263 -17.81 -3.47 -24.42
N VAL A 264 -18.00 -2.43 -25.23
CA VAL A 264 -18.65 -2.59 -26.55
C VAL A 264 -17.75 -3.38 -27.48
N ARG A 265 -18.35 -4.34 -28.20
CA ARG A 265 -17.61 -5.32 -29.00
C ARG A 265 -18.24 -5.56 -30.37
N ARG A 266 -17.42 -6.10 -31.28
CA ARG A 266 -17.83 -6.72 -32.54
C ARG A 266 -17.18 -8.10 -32.60
N GLY A 267 -17.94 -9.15 -32.31
CA GLY A 267 -17.33 -10.43 -31.97
C GLY A 267 -16.49 -10.28 -30.70
N ARG A 268 -15.35 -10.96 -30.60
CA ARG A 268 -14.50 -10.85 -29.40
C ARG A 268 -13.67 -9.57 -29.33
N GLU A 269 -13.68 -8.76 -30.38
CA GLU A 269 -12.86 -7.55 -30.46
C GLU A 269 -13.58 -6.37 -29.79
N ALA A 270 -12.89 -5.72 -28.85
CA ALA A 270 -13.33 -4.43 -28.33
C ALA A 270 -13.30 -3.38 -29.45
N VAL A 271 -14.36 -2.57 -29.54
CA VAL A 271 -14.46 -1.47 -30.51
C VAL A 271 -14.57 -0.13 -29.77
N GLY A 272 -14.18 0.94 -30.45
CA GLY A 272 -14.28 2.29 -29.88
C GLY A 272 -13.25 2.60 -28.77
N PRO A 273 -13.34 3.80 -28.17
CA PRO A 273 -12.46 4.22 -27.08
C PRO A 273 -12.75 3.41 -25.79
N PRO A 274 -11.80 3.23 -24.87
CA PRO A 274 -11.98 2.45 -23.62
C PRO A 274 -13.23 2.80 -22.79
N SER A 275 -13.66 4.07 -22.82
CA SER A 275 -14.90 4.49 -22.15
C SER A 275 -16.20 4.00 -22.82
N ASP A 276 -16.11 3.38 -23.99
CA ASP A 276 -17.26 2.79 -24.71
C ASP A 276 -17.62 1.45 -24.04
N ASP A 277 -18.45 1.57 -23.00
CA ASP A 277 -18.78 0.52 -22.06
C ASP A 277 -20.25 0.66 -21.61
N TRP A 278 -20.98 -0.45 -21.55
CA TRP A 278 -22.39 -0.47 -21.18
C TRP A 278 -22.66 -0.02 -19.75
N GLY A 279 -21.73 -0.23 -18.81
CA GLY A 279 -21.84 0.24 -17.42
C GLY A 279 -21.66 1.75 -17.33
N ILE A 280 -20.71 2.30 -18.09
CA ILE A 280 -20.52 3.75 -18.21
C ILE A 280 -21.76 4.41 -18.83
N GLU A 281 -22.31 3.81 -19.89
CA GLU A 281 -23.54 4.29 -20.52
C GLU A 281 -24.74 4.24 -19.56
N VAL A 282 -24.89 3.16 -18.78
CA VAL A 282 -25.95 3.08 -17.77
C VAL A 282 -25.80 4.19 -16.72
N MET A 283 -24.58 4.43 -16.23
CA MET A 283 -24.33 5.51 -15.28
C MET A 283 -24.69 6.88 -15.87
N SER A 284 -24.37 7.12 -17.15
CA SER A 284 -24.76 8.35 -17.86
C SER A 284 -26.27 8.51 -17.97
N GLN A 285 -27.01 7.44 -18.27
CA GLN A 285 -28.48 7.47 -18.33
C GLN A 285 -29.12 7.80 -16.97
N ILE A 286 -28.55 7.28 -15.88
CA ILE A 286 -29.02 7.60 -14.52
C ILE A 286 -28.72 9.07 -14.19
N ALA A 287 -27.52 9.55 -14.54
CA ALA A 287 -27.15 10.96 -14.37
C ALA A 287 -28.11 11.90 -15.10
N ASP A 288 -28.45 11.60 -16.35
CA ASP A 288 -29.43 12.35 -17.13
C ASP A 288 -30.81 12.37 -16.47
N ALA A 289 -31.24 11.23 -15.90
CA ALA A 289 -32.51 11.14 -15.18
C ALA A 289 -32.52 11.99 -13.91
N TYR A 290 -31.44 11.96 -13.12
CA TYR A 290 -31.31 12.71 -11.87
C TYR A 290 -31.27 14.22 -12.15
N ALA A 291 -30.61 14.64 -13.23
CA ALA A 291 -30.58 16.04 -13.67
C ALA A 291 -31.96 16.62 -14.04
N ARG A 292 -32.97 15.78 -14.29
CA ARG A 292 -34.35 16.24 -14.54
C ARG A 292 -35.10 16.66 -13.27
N ASN A 293 -34.62 16.31 -12.08
CA ASN A 293 -35.26 16.64 -10.81
C ASN A 293 -34.20 17.03 -9.77
N THR A 294 -33.65 18.24 -9.92
CA THR A 294 -32.62 18.79 -9.02
C THR A 294 -33.12 19.02 -7.60
N ASP A 295 -34.43 19.18 -7.39
CA ASP A 295 -35.00 19.34 -6.05
C ASP A 295 -34.86 18.04 -5.24
N ALA A 296 -35.01 16.89 -5.90
CA ALA A 296 -34.84 15.59 -5.26
C ALA A 296 -33.39 15.07 -5.30
N TYR A 297 -32.62 15.42 -6.33
CA TYR A 297 -31.33 14.76 -6.61
C TYR A 297 -30.14 15.72 -6.82
N GLY A 298 -30.29 17.01 -6.57
CA GLY A 298 -29.24 18.01 -6.78
C GLY A 298 -27.96 17.79 -5.94
N HIS A 299 -28.04 16.97 -4.90
CA HIS A 299 -26.91 16.55 -4.06
C HIS A 299 -26.20 15.26 -4.53
N VAL A 300 -26.63 14.70 -5.66
CA VAL A 300 -26.03 13.51 -6.27
C VAL A 300 -25.15 13.93 -7.44
N SER A 301 -23.92 13.45 -7.47
CA SER A 301 -22.95 13.73 -8.54
C SER A 301 -22.38 12.44 -9.13
N PHE A 302 -21.92 12.53 -10.39
CA PHE A 302 -21.51 11.36 -11.17
C PHE A 302 -20.08 11.55 -11.68
N VAL A 303 -19.28 10.48 -11.62
CA VAL A 303 -17.88 10.47 -12.08
C VAL A 303 -17.66 9.28 -13.01
N VAL A 304 -17.25 9.57 -14.24
CA VAL A 304 -16.97 8.59 -15.28
C VAL A 304 -15.54 8.78 -15.80
N PRO A 305 -14.91 7.74 -16.38
CA PRO A 305 -13.59 7.89 -16.98
C PRO A 305 -13.59 8.89 -18.13
N GLU A 306 -12.45 9.56 -18.34
CA GLU A 306 -12.18 10.27 -19.59
C GLU A 306 -12.26 9.29 -20.77
N LYS A 307 -12.58 9.79 -21.96
CA LYS A 307 -12.79 8.97 -23.17
C LYS A 307 -11.73 7.87 -23.39
N TRP A 308 -10.45 8.19 -23.18
CA TRP A 308 -9.34 7.27 -23.44
C TRP A 308 -8.78 6.59 -22.18
N ARG A 309 -9.53 6.60 -21.08
CA ARG A 309 -9.19 5.96 -19.81
C ARG A 309 -10.29 4.99 -19.40
N GLU A 310 -9.95 4.02 -18.56
CA GLU A 310 -10.91 3.08 -17.98
C GLU A 310 -11.09 3.28 -16.48
N SER A 311 -10.11 3.89 -15.81
CA SER A 311 -10.10 4.08 -14.36
C SER A 311 -10.37 5.53 -13.98
N VAL A 312 -10.90 5.71 -12.77
CA VAL A 312 -11.13 7.02 -12.15
C VAL A 312 -10.50 7.07 -10.78
N SER A 313 -10.33 8.28 -10.27
CA SER A 313 -9.94 8.54 -8.89
C SER A 313 -10.82 9.62 -8.30
N LEU A 314 -11.11 9.48 -7.01
CA LEU A 314 -12.02 10.34 -6.25
C LEU A 314 -11.32 10.78 -4.97
N ASP A 315 -11.62 11.97 -4.48
CA ASP A 315 -11.35 12.31 -3.09
C ASP A 315 -12.57 11.93 -2.24
N ILE A 316 -12.38 10.97 -1.34
CA ILE A 316 -13.39 10.50 -0.40
C ILE A 316 -12.89 10.84 1.01
N SER A 317 -13.49 11.86 1.63
CA SER A 317 -13.12 12.31 2.98
C SER A 317 -11.62 12.59 3.16
N GLY A 318 -10.97 13.21 2.17
CA GLY A 318 -9.52 13.51 2.17
C GLY A 318 -8.63 12.34 1.77
N THR A 319 -9.21 11.19 1.43
CA THR A 319 -8.48 10.01 0.93
C THR A 319 -8.69 9.86 -0.56
N THR A 320 -7.61 9.86 -1.33
CA THR A 320 -7.68 9.54 -2.77
C THR A 320 -7.98 8.05 -2.95
N VAL A 321 -9.12 7.74 -3.55
CA VAL A 321 -9.57 6.38 -3.85
C VAL A 321 -9.60 6.19 -5.35
N GLY A 322 -8.88 5.18 -5.84
CA GLY A 322 -8.88 4.75 -7.23
C GLY A 322 -9.90 3.65 -7.48
N LEU A 323 -10.55 3.67 -8.64
CA LEU A 323 -11.51 2.66 -9.08
C LEU A 323 -11.08 2.12 -10.46
N ALA A 324 -10.95 0.80 -10.56
CA ALA A 324 -10.66 0.11 -11.81
C ALA A 324 -11.24 -1.30 -11.77
N HIS A 325 -11.61 -1.89 -12.92
CA HIS A 325 -12.26 -3.19 -12.89
C HIS A 325 -11.33 -4.36 -12.53
N GLY A 326 -10.13 -4.43 -13.12
CA GLY A 326 -9.13 -5.48 -12.82
C GLY A 326 -8.80 -6.43 -13.97
N HIS A 327 -9.54 -6.34 -15.09
CA HIS A 327 -9.26 -7.12 -16.31
C HIS A 327 -7.93 -6.75 -16.97
N GLN A 328 -7.31 -5.64 -16.57
CA GLN A 328 -6.04 -5.16 -17.08
C GLN A 328 -4.83 -6.01 -16.65
N TYR A 329 -5.04 -6.98 -15.75
CA TYR A 329 -4.01 -7.92 -15.30
C TYR A 329 -4.56 -9.34 -15.23
N SER A 330 -3.68 -10.34 -15.36
CA SER A 330 -4.08 -11.72 -15.67
C SER A 330 -4.49 -12.57 -14.46
N ARG A 331 -4.21 -12.11 -13.23
CA ARG A 331 -4.48 -12.84 -11.98
C ARG A 331 -4.50 -11.88 -10.79
N PRO A 332 -5.22 -12.16 -9.70
CA PRO A 332 -5.44 -11.20 -8.63
C PRO A 332 -4.14 -10.77 -7.91
N GLU A 333 -3.09 -11.61 -7.88
CA GLU A 333 -1.80 -11.21 -7.28
C GLU A 333 -1.10 -10.10 -8.04
N LYS A 334 -1.47 -9.87 -9.32
CA LYS A 334 -0.84 -8.87 -10.19
C LYS A 334 -1.42 -7.47 -10.03
N ALA A 335 -2.44 -7.30 -9.19
CA ALA A 335 -3.02 -5.98 -8.91
C ALA A 335 -1.95 -4.97 -8.43
N GLY A 336 -1.05 -5.38 -7.52
CA GLY A 336 0.03 -4.51 -7.04
C GLY A 336 1.06 -4.15 -8.10
N ASP A 337 1.41 -5.09 -8.99
CA ASP A 337 2.35 -4.84 -10.10
C ASP A 337 1.74 -3.88 -11.13
N TRP A 338 0.46 -4.09 -11.46
CA TRP A 338 -0.31 -3.20 -12.32
C TRP A 338 -0.41 -1.80 -11.71
N TRP A 339 -0.78 -1.69 -10.43
CA TRP A 339 -0.95 -0.40 -9.77
C TRP A 339 0.36 0.39 -9.69
N ARG A 340 1.49 -0.26 -9.39
CA ARG A 340 2.82 0.38 -9.46
C ARG A 340 3.10 0.95 -10.85
N SER A 341 2.73 0.23 -11.90
CA SER A 341 2.88 0.68 -13.28
C SER A 341 1.97 1.87 -13.60
N GLN A 342 0.72 1.86 -13.10
CA GLN A 342 -0.20 3.00 -13.22
C GLN A 342 0.33 4.24 -12.49
N SER A 343 0.88 4.07 -11.28
CA SER A 343 1.51 5.16 -10.53
C SER A 343 2.72 5.74 -11.25
N PHE A 344 3.62 4.87 -11.74
CA PHE A 344 4.78 5.31 -12.51
C PHE A 344 4.37 6.03 -13.80
N GLY A 345 3.33 5.54 -14.46
CA GLY A 345 2.75 6.14 -15.65
C GLY A 345 1.87 7.36 -15.40
N ARG A 346 1.72 7.84 -14.15
CA ARG A 346 0.87 8.98 -13.77
C ARG A 346 -0.57 8.87 -14.29
N GLN A 347 -1.11 7.66 -14.21
CA GLN A 347 -2.48 7.36 -14.61
C GLN A 347 -3.48 7.81 -13.53
N ALA A 348 -4.79 7.71 -13.79
CA ALA A 348 -5.83 8.27 -12.91
C ALA A 348 -5.70 7.76 -11.46
N VAL A 349 -5.36 6.48 -11.28
CA VAL A 349 -5.21 5.85 -9.96
C VAL A 349 -3.81 6.03 -9.33
N ALA A 350 -2.95 6.87 -9.90
CA ALA A 350 -1.54 6.97 -9.51
C ALA A 350 -1.36 7.35 -8.05
N ASP A 351 -2.10 8.35 -7.59
CA ASP A 351 -1.99 8.94 -6.25
C ASP A 351 -2.96 8.34 -5.23
N ALA A 352 -3.71 7.31 -5.64
CA ALA A 352 -4.66 6.66 -4.74
C ALA A 352 -3.96 6.01 -3.52
N SER A 353 -4.54 6.25 -2.35
CA SER A 353 -4.18 5.55 -1.11
C SER A 353 -4.95 4.24 -0.97
N ILE A 354 -6.15 4.18 -1.54
CA ILE A 354 -6.98 2.98 -1.62
C ILE A 354 -7.30 2.70 -3.10
N LEU A 355 -7.05 1.50 -3.57
CA LEU A 355 -7.47 1.02 -4.89
C LEU A 355 -8.61 0.02 -4.71
N VAL A 356 -9.75 0.28 -5.34
CA VAL A 356 -10.91 -0.61 -5.40
C VAL A 356 -10.97 -1.29 -6.76
N THR A 357 -11.14 -2.62 -6.77
CA THR A 357 -11.30 -3.43 -7.99
C THR A 357 -12.41 -4.49 -7.90
N GLY A 358 -12.78 -5.10 -9.03
CA GLY A 358 -13.69 -6.25 -9.15
C GLY A 358 -13.04 -7.42 -9.90
N HIS A 359 -13.74 -7.99 -10.89
CA HIS A 359 -13.27 -8.92 -11.93
C HIS A 359 -12.94 -10.36 -11.53
N PHE A 360 -12.38 -10.59 -10.34
CA PHE A 360 -11.97 -11.94 -9.93
C PHE A 360 -12.97 -12.64 -9.00
N HIS A 361 -14.16 -12.06 -8.80
CA HIS A 361 -15.34 -12.63 -8.11
C HIS A 361 -15.15 -13.04 -6.64
N HIS A 362 -13.97 -12.88 -6.05
CA HIS A 362 -13.71 -13.13 -4.63
C HIS A 362 -13.18 -11.89 -3.94
N PHE A 363 -13.47 -11.79 -2.64
CA PHE A 363 -12.94 -10.72 -1.83
C PHE A 363 -11.42 -10.88 -1.63
N ARG A 364 -10.68 -9.78 -1.78
CA ARG A 364 -9.27 -9.69 -1.43
C ARG A 364 -8.97 -8.33 -0.83
N ALA A 365 -8.19 -8.28 0.25
CA ALA A 365 -7.65 -7.04 0.78
C ALA A 365 -6.15 -7.22 1.03
N MET A 366 -5.34 -6.27 0.58
CA MET A 366 -3.89 -6.34 0.70
C MET A 366 -3.30 -4.95 0.91
N GLN A 367 -2.45 -4.80 1.93
CA GLN A 367 -1.61 -3.61 2.04
C GLN A 367 -0.40 -3.73 1.13
N LEU A 368 -0.07 -2.63 0.46
CA LEU A 368 0.96 -2.52 -0.56
C LEU A 368 1.82 -1.27 -0.32
N GLY A 369 3.11 -1.37 -0.65
CA GLY A 369 4.03 -0.24 -0.54
C GLY A 369 4.04 0.38 0.86
N ASN A 370 4.00 1.70 0.92
CA ASN A 370 3.96 2.46 2.18
C ASN A 370 2.51 2.68 2.66
N GLY A 371 1.81 1.60 3.02
CA GLY A 371 0.48 1.68 3.62
C GLY A 371 -0.69 1.92 2.65
N ARG A 372 -0.48 1.75 1.33
CA ARG A 372 -1.59 1.74 0.36
C ARG A 372 -2.44 0.50 0.55
N LEU A 373 -3.74 0.60 0.35
CA LEU A 373 -4.67 -0.53 0.42
C LEU A 373 -5.19 -0.88 -0.97
N HIS A 374 -5.11 -2.15 -1.36
CA HIS A 374 -5.90 -2.70 -2.46
C HIS A 374 -7.06 -3.50 -1.87
N VAL A 375 -8.28 -3.22 -2.31
CA VAL A 375 -9.48 -3.99 -1.99
C VAL A 375 -10.16 -4.43 -3.28
N GLN A 376 -10.37 -5.72 -3.43
CA GLN A 376 -11.15 -6.31 -4.50
C GLN A 376 -12.50 -6.74 -3.95
N ALA A 377 -13.57 -6.23 -4.55
CA ALA A 377 -14.93 -6.64 -4.25
C ALA A 377 -15.17 -8.08 -4.73
N PRO A 378 -15.95 -8.88 -3.98
CA PRO A 378 -16.52 -10.10 -4.53
C PRO A 378 -17.60 -9.76 -5.56
N THR A 379 -18.07 -10.78 -6.25
CA THR A 379 -19.14 -10.65 -7.25
C THR A 379 -20.53 -10.48 -6.65
N LEU A 380 -21.45 -9.85 -7.38
CA LEU A 380 -22.89 -9.90 -7.09
C LEU A 380 -23.62 -10.97 -7.92
N ASP A 381 -22.99 -11.50 -8.96
CA ASP A 381 -23.53 -12.57 -9.79
C ASP A 381 -23.68 -13.91 -9.05
N ASN A 382 -24.12 -14.92 -9.79
CA ASN A 382 -24.33 -16.29 -9.34
C ASN A 382 -23.07 -17.16 -9.36
N GLY A 383 -21.87 -16.57 -9.50
CA GLY A 383 -20.61 -17.27 -9.68
C GLY A 383 -20.37 -17.75 -11.12
N SER A 384 -19.32 -18.55 -11.32
CA SER A 384 -18.95 -19.10 -12.63
C SER A 384 -18.82 -20.61 -12.59
N ASP A 385 -19.80 -21.33 -13.12
CA ASP A 385 -19.76 -22.80 -13.22
C ASP A 385 -18.55 -23.30 -14.02
N TRP A 386 -18.14 -22.56 -15.05
CA TRP A 386 -16.92 -22.84 -15.79
C TRP A 386 -15.68 -22.75 -14.90
N TYR A 387 -15.57 -21.70 -14.07
CA TYR A 387 -14.45 -21.54 -13.15
C TYR A 387 -14.48 -22.64 -12.08
N THR A 388 -15.65 -22.96 -11.54
CA THR A 388 -15.86 -24.06 -10.59
C THR A 388 -15.42 -25.39 -11.20
N ALA A 389 -15.83 -25.70 -12.43
CA ALA A 389 -15.43 -26.94 -13.10
C ALA A 389 -13.92 -27.01 -13.37
N ARG A 390 -13.28 -25.87 -13.64
CA ARG A 390 -11.85 -25.78 -13.94
C ARG A 390 -10.96 -25.82 -12.70
N SER A 391 -11.37 -25.18 -11.61
CA SER A 391 -10.53 -24.94 -10.43
C SER A 391 -10.99 -25.67 -9.17
N GLY A 392 -12.27 -26.04 -9.10
CA GLY A 392 -12.94 -26.51 -7.88
C GLY A 392 -13.31 -25.40 -6.90
N GLU A 393 -12.94 -24.15 -7.18
CA GLU A 393 -13.20 -23.02 -6.30
C GLU A 393 -14.53 -22.35 -6.60
N VAL A 394 -15.21 -21.91 -5.54
CA VAL A 394 -16.45 -21.14 -5.57
C VAL A 394 -16.31 -19.99 -4.58
N SER A 395 -16.71 -18.78 -4.96
CA SER A 395 -16.76 -17.63 -4.08
C SER A 395 -18.20 -17.32 -3.65
N ALA A 396 -18.34 -16.75 -2.45
CA ALA A 396 -19.61 -16.21 -2.00
C ALA A 396 -19.83 -14.83 -2.64
N SER A 397 -21.04 -14.62 -3.19
CA SER A 397 -21.47 -13.31 -3.66
C SER A 397 -21.62 -12.33 -2.49
N GLY A 398 -21.34 -11.05 -2.68
CA GLY A 398 -21.55 -10.05 -1.63
C GLY A 398 -21.46 -8.61 -2.12
N LEU A 399 -22.08 -7.70 -1.36
CA LEU A 399 -21.92 -6.26 -1.56
C LEU A 399 -20.85 -5.76 -0.59
N LEU A 400 -19.71 -5.31 -1.11
CA LEU A 400 -18.62 -4.79 -0.29
C LEU A 400 -18.95 -3.37 0.16
N VAL A 401 -18.82 -3.11 1.45
CA VAL A 401 -18.95 -1.77 2.03
C VAL A 401 -17.80 -1.50 2.99
N PHE A 402 -17.41 -0.23 3.11
CA PHE A 402 -16.49 0.24 4.13
C PHE A 402 -16.69 1.74 4.36
N SER A 403 -16.12 2.26 5.44
CA SER A 403 -16.14 3.68 5.77
C SER A 403 -14.76 4.30 5.59
N ILE A 404 -14.72 5.56 5.21
CA ILE A 404 -13.52 6.40 5.25
C ILE A 404 -13.81 7.61 6.14
N GLY A 405 -12.97 7.84 7.13
CA GLY A 405 -13.08 8.96 8.05
C GLY A 405 -11.72 9.57 8.38
N PRO A 406 -11.65 10.44 9.40
CA PRO A 406 -10.43 11.18 9.74
C PRO A 406 -9.22 10.30 10.09
N ASP A 407 -9.47 9.09 10.60
CA ASP A 407 -8.43 8.15 11.02
C ASP A 407 -8.08 7.11 9.93
N GLY A 408 -8.63 7.27 8.72
CA GLY A 408 -8.48 6.33 7.59
C GLY A 408 -9.73 5.48 7.35
N TRP A 409 -9.53 4.27 6.81
CA TRP A 409 -10.62 3.36 6.47
C TRP A 409 -10.97 2.43 7.65
N ASP A 410 -12.26 2.19 7.86
CA ASP A 410 -12.81 1.27 8.88
C ASP A 410 -14.12 0.61 8.40
N HIS A 411 -14.73 -0.23 9.24
CA HIS A 411 -16.02 -0.92 8.97
C HIS A 411 -16.12 -1.66 7.64
N LEU A 412 -15.02 -2.26 7.19
CA LEU A 412 -15.05 -3.11 6.00
C LEU A 412 -15.92 -4.34 6.26
N ARG A 413 -16.96 -4.53 5.46
CA ARG A 413 -17.93 -5.63 5.58
C ARG A 413 -18.33 -6.14 4.20
N LEU A 414 -18.55 -7.45 4.12
CA LEU A 414 -19.27 -8.08 3.01
C LEU A 414 -20.71 -8.29 3.46
N LEU A 415 -21.63 -7.59 2.80
CA LEU A 415 -23.07 -7.75 3.00
C LEU A 415 -23.60 -8.86 2.12
#